data_AF-A0A9E1S9V9-F1
#
_entry.id   AF-A0A9E1S9V9-F1
#
_cell.length_a   1.000
_cell.length_b   1.000
_cell.length_c   1.000
_cell.angle_alpha   90.00
_cell.angle_beta   90.00
_cell.angle_gamma   90.00
#
_symmetry.space_group_name_H-M   'P 1'
#
loop_
_entity.id
_entity.type
_entity.pdbx_description
1 polymer ?
#
loop_
_entity_poly.entity_id
_entity_poly.type
_entity_poly.pdbx_seq_one_letter_code
_entity_poly.pdbx_strand_id
1 'polypeptide(L)' 'MNNNITISPIGSRVSKWGEGPIFWNDHLLYVDIEGHALIRLNPESGDEEFWEMGERIGTVVPRVGGGFLCAG' A
#
# COMPACT_ATOMS: atom_id res chain seq x y z
N MET A 1 11.78 9.22 32.64
CA MET A 1 10.36 8.99 32.32
C MET A 1 10.33 7.94 31.22
N ASN A 2 9.70 6.78 31.46
CA ASN A 2 9.50 5.77 30.42
C ASN A 2 8.22 6.13 29.65
N ASN A 3 8.36 6.52 28.38
CA ASN A 3 7.21 6.66 27.50
C ASN A 3 6.83 5.26 27.01
N ASN A 4 5.67 4.77 27.43
CA ASN A 4 5.10 3.55 26.84
C ASN A 4 4.66 3.87 25.42
N ILE A 5 5.20 3.12 24.45
CA ILE A 5 4.77 3.15 23.05
C ILE A 5 3.70 2.08 22.88
N THR A 6 2.53 2.48 22.39
CA THR A 6 1.48 1.55 21.94
C THR A 6 1.46 1.56 20.42
N ILE A 7 1.52 0.38 19.82
CA ILE A 7 1.39 0.21 18.36
C ILE A 7 0.04 -0.45 18.11
N SER A 8 -0.71 0.06 17.14
CA SER A 8 -1.94 -0.55 16.65
C SER A 8 -1.90 -0.60 15.13
N PRO A 9 -2.33 -1.72 14.52
CA PRO A 9 -2.44 -1.79 13.07
C PRO A 9 -3.52 -0.82 12.59
N ILE A 10 -3.35 -0.37 11.35
CA ILE A 10 -4.30 0.44 10.60
C ILE A 10 -4.67 -0.31 9.31
N GLY A 11 -5.86 -0.05 8.78
CA GLY A 11 -6.41 -0.78 7.65
C GLY A 11 -7.06 -2.11 8.03
N SER A 12 -7.62 -2.78 7.02
CA SER A 12 -8.39 -4.02 7.14
C SER A 12 -7.88 -5.13 6.22
N ARG A 13 -7.09 -4.79 5.20
CA ARG A 13 -6.59 -5.74 4.21
C ARG A 13 -5.42 -6.56 4.76
N VAL A 14 -5.50 -7.87 4.54
CA VAL A 14 -4.38 -8.80 4.72
C VAL A 14 -3.95 -9.26 3.34
N SER A 15 -2.76 -8.83 2.90
CA SER A 15 -2.21 -9.23 1.61
C SER A 15 -1.74 -10.68 1.62
N LYS A 16 -1.87 -11.38 0.50
CA LYS A 16 -1.29 -12.73 0.36
C LYS A 16 0.24 -12.66 0.34
N TRP A 17 0.80 -11.65 -0.32
CA TRP A 17 2.21 -11.28 -0.23
C TRP A 17 2.37 -9.76 -0.45
N GLY A 18 2.35 -8.99 0.64
CA GLY A 18 2.55 -7.54 0.62
C GLY A 18 4.02 -7.15 0.43
N GLU A 19 4.32 -6.24 -0.49
CA GLU A 19 5.68 -5.77 -0.81
C GLU A 19 5.71 -4.33 -1.35
N GLY A 20 6.92 -3.80 -1.52
CA GLY A 20 7.16 -2.54 -2.23
C GLY A 20 6.48 -1.29 -1.65
N PRO A 21 6.49 -1.06 -0.31
CA PRO A 21 5.83 0.09 0.28
C PRO A 21 6.48 1.42 -0.12
N ILE A 22 5.66 2.39 -0.54
CA ILE A 22 6.06 3.79 -0.80
C ILE A 22 5.05 4.71 -0.14
N PHE A 23 5.51 5.59 0.74
CA PHE A 23 4.68 6.68 1.26
C PHE A 23 4.76 7.90 0.34
N TRP A 24 3.62 8.35 -0.20
CA TRP A 24 3.55 9.48 -1.12
C TRP A 24 2.18 10.16 -1.05
N ASN A 25 2.19 11.49 -0.98
CA ASN A 25 1.00 12.35 -0.99
C ASN A 25 -0.08 11.88 0.02
N ASP A 26 0.34 11.75 1.29
CA ASP A 26 -0.47 11.33 2.43
C ASP A 26 -1.04 9.91 2.37
N HIS A 27 -0.53 9.07 1.47
CA HIS A 27 -0.96 7.68 1.35
C HIS A 27 0.23 6.71 1.34
N LEU A 28 0.02 5.52 1.90
CA LEU A 28 0.91 4.39 1.72
C LEU A 28 0.45 3.60 0.50
N LEU A 29 1.32 3.48 -0.50
CA LEU A 29 1.15 2.63 -1.66
C LEU A 29 1.95 1.35 -1.45
N TYR A 30 1.39 0.20 -1.82
CA TYR A 30 2.08 -1.09 -1.76
C TYR A 30 1.39 -2.08 -2.69
N VAL A 31 2.05 -3.21 -2.97
CA VAL A 31 1.49 -4.26 -3.83
C VAL A 31 1.19 -5.52 -3.02
N ASP A 32 0.15 -6.24 -3.41
CA ASP A 32 -0.05 -7.64 -3.04
C ASP A 32 0.34 -8.51 -4.24
N ILE A 33 1.58 -8.99 -4.25
CA ILE A 33 2.18 -9.65 -5.41
C ILE A 33 1.38 -10.90 -5.78
N GLU A 34 1.00 -11.69 -4.77
CA GLU A 34 0.28 -12.95 -4.94
C GLU A 34 -1.25 -12.78 -4.96
N GLY A 35 -1.74 -11.66 -4.45
CA GLY A 35 -3.13 -11.23 -4.59
C GLY A 35 -3.40 -10.41 -5.85
N HIS A 36 -2.37 -10.17 -6.68
CA HIS A 36 -2.44 -9.41 -7.94
C HIS A 36 -3.11 -8.03 -7.79
N ALA A 37 -2.76 -7.28 -6.74
CA ALA A 37 -3.38 -6.00 -6.46
C ALA A 37 -2.37 -4.89 -6.19
N LEU A 38 -2.71 -3.67 -6.61
CA LEU A 38 -2.14 -2.43 -6.07
C LEU A 38 -3.04 -1.94 -4.95
N ILE A 39 -2.44 -1.44 -3.87
CA ILE A 39 -3.15 -0.92 -2.72
C ILE A 39 -2.70 0.50 -2.43
N ARG A 40 -3.67 1.34 -2.06
CA ARG A 40 -3.48 2.67 -1.50
C ARG A 40 -4.20 2.75 -0.15
N LEU A 41 -3.44 2.96 0.92
CA LEU A 41 -3.94 3.16 2.27
C LEU A 41 -3.77 4.63 2.66
N ASN A 42 -4.85 5.26 3.12
CA ASN A 42 -4.76 6.51 3.87
C ASN A 42 -4.50 6.17 5.34
N PRO A 43 -3.32 6.47 5.92
CA PRO A 43 -3.01 6.09 7.29
C PRO A 43 -3.72 6.95 8.36
N GLU A 44 -4.28 8.10 7.99
CA GLU A 44 -5.03 8.96 8.92
C GLU A 44 -6.45 8.43 9.13
N SER A 45 -7.15 8.07 8.05
CA SER A 45 -8.52 7.52 8.14
C SER A 45 -8.57 6.00 8.26
N GLY A 46 -7.52 5.31 7.79
CA GLY A 46 -7.51 3.85 7.64
C GLY A 46 -8.21 3.34 6.37
N ASP A 47 -8.66 4.24 5.50
CA ASP A 47 -9.34 3.85 4.25
C ASP A 47 -8.38 3.21 3.26
N GLU A 48 -8.86 2.16 2.59
CA GLU A 48 -8.10 1.39 1.62
C GLU A 48 -8.79 1.37 0.26
N GLU A 49 -8.05 1.73 -0.77
CA GLU A 49 -8.41 1.51 -2.17
C GLU A 49 -7.51 0.42 -2.76
N PHE A 50 -8.05 -0.38 -3.66
CA PHE A 50 -7.27 -1.36 -4.39
C PHE A 50 -7.70 -1.46 -5.85
N TRP A 51 -6.75 -1.87 -6.67
CA TRP A 51 -6.95 -2.15 -8.10
C TRP A 51 -6.46 -3.56 -8.38
N GLU A 52 -7.37 -4.40 -8.87
CA GLU A 52 -7.04 -5.74 -9.40
C GLU A 52 -6.22 -5.58 -10.69
N MET A 53 -5.07 -6.23 -10.74
CA MET A 53 -4.11 -6.12 -11.85
C MET A 53 -4.17 -7.31 -12.80
N GLY A 54 -4.74 -8.44 -12.35
CA GLY A 54 -4.84 -9.67 -13.15
C GLY A 54 -3.52 -10.42 -13.32
N GLU A 55 -2.39 -9.82 -12.93
CA GLU A 55 -1.06 -10.41 -12.96
C GLU A 55 -0.21 -9.97 -11.77
N ARG A 56 0.98 -10.53 -11.64
CA ARG A 56 1.94 -10.15 -10.60
C ARG A 56 2.47 -8.76 -10.88
N ILE A 57 2.42 -7.91 -9.87
CA ILE A 57 3.20 -6.66 -9.81
C ILE A 57 4.07 -6.71 -8.55
N GLY A 58 5.38 -6.52 -8.70
CA GLY A 58 6.36 -6.55 -7.61
C GLY A 58 6.67 -5.17 -7.02
N THR A 59 6.28 -4.09 -7.70
CA THR A 59 6.46 -2.72 -7.21
C THR A 59 5.48 -1.75 -7.86
N VAL A 60 5.29 -0.61 -7.21
CA VAL A 60 4.53 0.55 -7.70
C VAL A 60 5.31 1.83 -7.45
N VAL A 61 5.29 2.76 -8.40
CA VAL A 61 5.82 4.12 -8.24
C VAL A 61 4.77 5.14 -8.71
N PRO A 62 4.32 6.07 -7.85
CA PRO A 62 3.42 7.14 -8.26
C PRO A 62 4.13 8.15 -9.17
N ARG A 63 3.41 8.67 -10.17
CA ARG A 63 3.93 9.71 -11.07
C ARG A 63 3.37 11.08 -10.68
N VAL A 64 4.21 12.11 -10.68
CA VAL A 64 3.79 13.49 -10.40
C VAL A 64 2.70 13.95 -11.38
N GLY A 65 2.75 13.51 -12.65
CA GLY A 65 1.71 13.79 -13.66
C GLY A 65 0.42 12.98 -13.53
N GLY A 66 0.28 12.18 -12.47
CA GLY A 66 -0.88 11.33 -12.23
C GLY A 66 -0.70 9.87 -12.68
N GLY A 67 -1.46 9.00 -12.03
CA GLY A 67 -1.39 7.55 -12.21
C GLY A 67 -0.13 6.92 -11.63
N PHE A 68 0.03 5.63 -11.89
CA PHE A 68 1.07 4.78 -11.32
C PHE A 68 1.87 4.07 -12.41
N LEU A 69 3.14 3.82 -12.14
CA LEU A 69 3.97 2.88 -12.91
C LEU A 69 4.16 1.62 -12.07
N CYS A 70 3.75 0.48 -12.59
CA CYS A 70 3.90 -0.82 -11.93
C CYS A 70 4.88 -1.69 -12.74
N ALA A 71 5.63 -2.54 -12.05
CA ALA A 71 6.48 -3.55 -12.67
C ALA A 71 6.36 -4.87 -11.90
N GLY A 72 6.36 -5.99 -12.63
CA GLY A 72 6.11 -7.35 -12.13
C GLY A 72 7.32 -8.26 -12.26
#